data_AF-A0A2G7GGZ6-F1
#
_entry.id   AF-A0A2G7GGZ6-F1
#
_cell.length_a   1.000
_cell.length_b   1.000
_cell.length_c   1.000
_cell.angle_alpha   90.00
_cell.angle_beta   90.00
_cell.angle_gamma   90.00
#
_symmetry.space_group_name_H-M   'P 1'
#
loop_
_entity.id
_entity.type
_entity.pdbx_description
1 polymer ?
#
loop_
_entity_poly.entity_id
_entity_poly.type
_entity_poly.pdbx_seq_one_letter_code
_entity_poly.pdbx_strand_id
1 'polypeptide(L)'
;MHNSIQQNVVESKQRKFQFMNVRYQLVSRGITGEISTLYVNGQQVKNFPTIDAFYNAMGQQGWEIRPLGMEQEGVYTYFVVMQREV
;
A
#
# COMPACT_ATOMS: atom_id res chain seq x y z
N MET A 1 10.33 -10.04 -23.83
CA MET A 1 10.11 -10.68 -22.52
C MET A 1 9.14 -9.81 -21.75
N HIS A 2 7.85 -10.18 -21.69
CA HIS A 2 6.81 -9.43 -20.99
C HIS A 2 6.60 -10.07 -19.61
N ASN A 3 6.98 -9.36 -18.54
CA ASN A 3 6.73 -9.80 -17.17
C ASN A 3 5.38 -9.26 -16.71
N SER A 4 4.38 -10.13 -16.65
CA SER A 4 3.04 -9.82 -16.14
C SER A 4 2.97 -10.16 -14.66
N ILE A 5 2.73 -9.15 -13.81
CA ILE A 5 2.47 -9.30 -12.38
C ILE A 5 1.13 -10.01 -12.21
N GLN A 6 1.12 -11.16 -11.52
CA GLN A 6 -0.09 -11.96 -11.30
C GLN A 6 -1.06 -11.24 -10.36
N GLN A 7 -2.28 -11.03 -10.85
CA GLN A 7 -3.39 -10.40 -10.12
C GLN A 7 -4.33 -11.51 -9.60
N ASN A 8 -4.61 -11.52 -8.30
CA ASN A 8 -5.66 -12.38 -7.74
C ASN A 8 -7.00 -11.65 -7.86
N VAL A 9 -7.89 -12.13 -8.72
CA VAL A 9 -9.25 -11.63 -8.90
C VAL A 9 -10.22 -12.58 -8.19
N VAL A 10 -11.08 -12.05 -7.32
CA VAL A 10 -12.20 -12.80 -6.71
C VAL A 10 -13.50 -12.24 -7.27
N GLU A 11 -14.23 -13.04 -8.04
CA GLU A 11 -15.52 -12.66 -8.62
C GLU A 11 -16.68 -12.99 -7.67
N SER A 12 -17.44 -11.97 -7.27
CA SER A 12 -18.84 -12.13 -6.88
C SER A 12 -19.71 -11.22 -7.78
N LYS A 13 -20.89 -11.70 -8.19
CA LYS A 13 -21.82 -11.02 -9.11
C LYS A 13 -22.12 -9.58 -8.61
N GLN A 14 -21.67 -8.44 -9.15
CA GLN A 14 -20.85 -8.05 -10.30
C GLN A 14 -19.93 -6.89 -9.85
N ARG A 15 -18.98 -7.14 -8.95
CA ARG A 15 -18.00 -6.11 -8.56
C ARG A 15 -16.60 -6.70 -8.66
N LYS A 16 -15.79 -6.16 -9.56
CA LYS A 16 -14.39 -6.57 -9.69
C LYS A 16 -13.58 -5.70 -8.77
N PHE A 17 -12.70 -6.31 -8.00
CA PHE A 17 -11.78 -5.58 -7.13
C PHE A 17 -10.35 -5.82 -7.59
N GLN A 18 -9.58 -4.74 -7.59
CA GLN A 18 -8.13 -4.81 -7.65
C GLN A 18 -7.55 -4.64 -6.25
N PHE A 19 -6.41 -5.29 -5.99
CA PHE A 19 -5.72 -5.23 -4.72
C PHE A 19 -4.25 -4.84 -4.92
N MET A 20 -3.68 -4.13 -3.96
CA MET A 20 -2.23 -3.95 -3.85
C MET A 20 -1.76 -4.19 -2.41
N ASN A 21 -0.59 -4.80 -2.29
CA ASN A 21 0.11 -4.94 -1.02
C ASN A 21 1.06 -3.77 -0.83
N VAL A 22 0.95 -3.07 0.28
CA VAL A 22 1.80 -1.94 0.63
C VAL A 22 2.58 -2.31 1.89
N ARG A 23 3.91 -2.21 1.81
CA ARG A 23 4.80 -2.33 2.97
C ARG A 23 5.57 -1.04 3.13
N TYR A 24 5.54 -0.43 4.30
CA TYR A 24 6.33 0.77 4.55
C TYR A 24 6.93 0.80 5.95
N GLN A 25 8.04 1.51 6.08
CA GLN A 25 8.69 1.81 7.35
C GLN A 25 8.68 3.32 7.54
N LEU A 26 8.34 3.76 8.74
CA LEU A 26 8.34 5.18 9.08
C LEU A 26 9.59 5.54 9.88
N VAL A 27 10.14 6.72 9.64
CA VAL A 27 11.06 7.38 10.58
C VAL A 27 10.24 8.32 11.43
N SER A 28 10.07 8.01 12.71
CA SER A 28 9.32 8.88 13.62
C SER A 28 10.12 10.14 13.95
N ARG A 29 9.75 11.27 13.34
CA ARG A 29 10.22 12.63 13.67
C ARG A 29 9.05 13.58 13.97
N GLY A 30 8.13 13.17 14.85
CA GLY A 30 6.98 14.00 15.27
C GLY A 30 5.62 13.45 14.81
N ILE A 31 4.69 14.35 14.49
CA ILE A 31 3.29 14.04 14.14
C ILE A 31 3.17 13.38 12.76
N THR A 32 4.10 13.67 11.85
CA THR A 32 4.08 13.19 10.46
C THR A 32 4.90 11.92 10.30
N GLY A 33 4.31 10.89 9.71
CA GLY A 33 5.02 9.65 9.36
C GLY A 33 5.85 9.82 8.09
N GLU A 34 7.11 10.26 8.23
CA GLU A 34 8.07 10.28 7.12
C GLU A 34 8.39 8.84 6.67
N ILE A 35 8.34 8.59 5.37
CA ILE A 35 8.61 7.26 4.82
C ILE A 35 10.12 7.03 4.75
N SER A 36 10.62 6.04 5.49
CA SER A 36 11.97 5.48 5.30
C SER A 36 12.03 4.61 4.06
N THR A 37 11.11 3.65 3.99
CA THR A 37 10.98 2.73 2.86
C THR A 37 9.51 2.52 2.55
N LEU A 38 9.18 2.43 1.25
CA LEU A 38 7.84 2.12 0.75
C LEU A 38 7.97 1.11 -0.37
N TYR A 39 7.17 0.05 -0.28
CA TYR A 39 7.05 -1.01 -1.28
C TYR A 39 5.58 -1.18 -1.64
N VAL A 40 5.29 -1.24 -2.94
CA VAL A 40 3.96 -1.55 -3.48
C VAL A 40 4.09 -2.80 -4.35
N ASN A 41 3.33 -3.85 -4.03
CA ASN A 41 3.42 -5.16 -4.68
C ASN A 41 4.86 -5.70 -4.78
N GLY A 42 5.67 -5.46 -3.74
CA GLY A 42 7.07 -5.88 -3.68
C GLY A 42 8.06 -4.95 -4.39
N GLN A 43 7.61 -3.94 -5.12
CA GLN A 43 8.48 -2.96 -5.79
C GLN A 43 8.67 -1.71 -4.93
N GLN A 44 9.92 -1.25 -4.78
CA GLN A 44 10.21 -0.05 -4.00
C GLN A 44 9.74 1.21 -4.74
N VAL A 45 9.03 2.09 -4.04
CA VAL A 45 8.54 3.38 -4.55
C VAL A 45 9.19 4.51 -3.74
N LYS A 46 9.69 5.53 -4.42
CA LYS A 46 10.42 6.66 -3.79
C LYS A 46 9.76 8.03 -3.96
N ASN A 47 8.58 8.07 -4.60
CA ASN A 47 7.94 9.33 -5.01
C ASN A 47 7.10 10.00 -3.90
N PHE A 48 7.08 9.43 -2.69
CA PHE A 48 6.23 9.90 -1.60
C PHE A 48 7.07 10.23 -0.36
N PRO A 49 7.07 11.49 0.10
CA PRO A 49 7.84 11.90 1.28
C PRO A 49 7.21 11.45 2.60
N THR A 50 5.88 11.35 2.65
CA THR A 50 5.12 10.97 3.84
C THR A 50 4.05 9.94 3.50
N ILE A 51 3.62 9.18 4.51
CA ILE A 51 2.54 8.21 4.33
C ILE A 51 1.22 8.88 3.95
N ASP A 52 0.97 10.08 4.49
CA ASP A 52 -0.22 10.87 4.13
C ASP A 52 -0.21 11.27 2.66
N ALA A 53 0.95 11.67 2.12
CA ALA A 53 1.08 11.99 0.70
C ALA A 53 0.80 10.76 -0.18
N PHE A 54 1.29 9.59 0.23
CA PHE A 54 1.00 8.33 -0.44
C PHE A 54 -0.49 8.00 -0.41
N TYR A 55 -1.13 8.03 0.76
CA TYR A 55 -2.55 7.72 0.90
C TYR A 55 -3.45 8.70 0.18
N ASN A 56 -3.15 9.99 0.21
CA ASN A 56 -3.90 10.98 -0.56
C ASN A 56 -3.82 10.71 -2.06
N ALA A 57 -2.64 10.39 -2.60
CA ALA A 57 -2.46 10.09 -4.02
C ALA A 57 -3.16 8.79 -4.43
N MET A 58 -3.15 7.76 -3.57
CA MET A 58 -3.86 6.50 -3.83
C MET A 58 -5.38 6.68 -3.70
N GLY A 59 -5.85 7.45 -2.72
CA GLY A 59 -7.26 7.79 -2.53
C GLY A 59 -7.83 8.56 -3.73
N GLN A 60 -7.07 9.48 -4.31
CA GLN A 60 -7.44 10.16 -5.58
C GLN A 60 -7.60 9.19 -6.76
N GLN A 61 -6.98 8.00 -6.70
CA GLN A 61 -7.11 6.94 -7.70
C GLN A 61 -8.18 5.90 -7.35
N GLY A 62 -8.99 6.15 -6.32
CA GLY A 62 -10.08 5.28 -5.87
C GLY A 62 -9.64 4.12 -4.99
N TRP A 63 -8.41 4.11 -4.49
CA TRP A 63 -7.94 3.05 -3.58
C TRP A 63 -8.35 3.33 -2.13
N GLU A 64 -8.81 2.28 -1.47
CA GLU A 64 -9.21 2.26 -0.07
C GLU A 64 -8.30 1.36 0.76
N ILE A 65 -8.00 1.78 1.98
CA ILE A 65 -7.17 1.02 2.92
C ILE A 65 -7.99 -0.13 3.53
N ARG A 66 -7.47 -1.35 3.43
CA ARG A 66 -7.85 -2.52 4.21
C ARG A 66 -6.69 -2.85 5.16
N PRO A 67 -6.80 -2.50 6.45
CA PRO A 67 -5.73 -2.80 7.39
C PRO A 67 -5.60 -4.32 7.53
N LEU A 68 -4.42 -4.85 7.21
CA LEU A 68 -3.96 -6.17 7.65
C LEU A 68 -3.00 -5.92 8.81
N GLY A 69 -3.05 -6.79 9.83
CA GLY A 69 -2.47 -6.54 11.15
C GLY A 69 -1.01 -6.10 11.17
N MET A 70 -0.63 -5.48 12.29
CA MET A 70 0.75 -5.08 12.61
C MET A 70 1.55 -6.29 13.11
N GLU A 71 2.79 -6.44 12.65
CA GLU A 71 3.76 -7.36 13.26
C GLU A 71 5.07 -6.60 13.51
N GLN A 72 5.69 -6.84 14.68
CA GLN A 72 6.75 -5.99 15.24
C GLN A 72 7.97 -6.80 15.66
N GLU A 73 9.18 -6.33 15.28
CA GLU A 73 10.35 -6.13 16.17
C GLU A 73 11.26 -4.99 15.64
N GLY A 74 11.63 -4.05 16.52
CA GLY A 74 12.70 -3.04 16.33
C GLY A 74 12.42 -1.85 15.41
N VAL A 75 11.79 -2.07 14.24
CA VAL A 75 11.40 -1.03 13.26
C VAL A 75 9.91 -1.19 13.00
N TYR A 76 9.11 -0.14 13.18
CA TYR A 76 7.68 -0.16 12.85
C TYR A 76 7.52 -0.37 11.35
N THR A 77 7.35 -1.63 10.96
CA THR A 77 7.09 -2.04 9.58
C THR A 77 5.60 -2.28 9.47
N TYR A 78 4.96 -1.52 8.61
CA TYR A 78 3.52 -1.57 8.39
C TYR A 78 3.23 -2.36 7.12
N PHE A 79 2.23 -3.23 7.20
CA PHE A 79 1.69 -3.98 6.07
C PHE A 79 0.23 -3.57 5.89
N VAL A 80 -0.12 -3.13 4.69
CA VAL A 80 -1.47 -2.67 4.36
C VAL A 80 -1.87 -3.29 3.05
N VAL A 81 -3.12 -3.75 2.94
CA VAL A 81 -3.71 -4.04 1.63
C VAL A 81 -4.56 -2.85 1.24
N MET A 82 -4.44 -2.38 0.01
CA MET A 82 -5.40 -1.44 -0.56
C MET A 82 -6.27 -2.17 -1.58
N GLN A 83 -7.53 -1.79 -1.67
CA GLN A 83 -8.49 -2.32 -2.63
C GLN A 83 -9.10 -1.18 -3.45
N ARG A 84 -9.54 -1.44 -4.67
CA ARG A 84 -10.45 -0.56 -5.41
C ARG A 84 -11.42 -1.36 -6.27
N GLU A 85 -12.62 -0.86 -6.47
CA GLU A 85 -13.60 -1.42 -7.40
C GLU A 85 -13.22 -1.01 -8.85
N VAL A 86 -13.34 -1.92 -9.82
CA VAL A 86 -13.06 -1.72 -11.26
C VAL A 86 -14.14 -2.30 -12.16
#